data_AF-A0A126T334-F1
#
_entry.id   AF-A0A126T334-F1
#
_cell.length_a   1.000
_cell.length_b   1.000
_cell.length_c   1.000
_cell.angle_alpha   90.00
_cell.angle_beta   90.00
_cell.angle_gamma   90.00
#
_symmetry.space_group_name_H-M   'P 1'
#
loop_
_entity.id
_entity.type
_entity.pdbx_description
1 polymer ?
#
loop_
_entity_poly.entity_id
_entity_poly.type
_entity_poly.pdbx_seq_one_letter_code
_entity_poly.pdbx_strand_id
1 'polypeptide(L)'
;MFEAIVLFILSGLVAACAYSSQGCGLSFFGKLFCSAKGQTPATLSSQTLAVERAEPPSSFLEQLQSEIEATLFPRPTDSVLRRHYDALVAVEVKNRLSFFS
;
A
#
# COMPACT_ATOMS: atom_id res chain seq x y z
N MET A 1 24.61 21.78 0.50
CA MET A 1 23.54 22.10 1.48
C MET A 1 22.54 20.96 1.63
N PHE A 2 22.06 20.35 0.53
CA PHE A 2 21.16 19.19 0.55
C PHE A 2 21.70 17.98 1.33
N GLU A 3 22.98 17.64 1.19
CA GLU A 3 23.62 16.56 1.96
C GLU A 3 23.47 16.73 3.48
N ALA A 4 23.67 17.94 4.00
CA ALA A 4 23.53 18.23 5.43
C ALA A 4 22.07 18.11 5.90
N ILE A 5 21.11 18.50 5.05
CA ILE A 5 19.68 18.39 5.34
C ILE A 5 19.25 16.92 5.40
N VAL A 6 19.69 16.11 4.44
CA VAL A 6 19.38 14.67 4.41
C VAL A 6 19.98 13.95 5.63
N LEU A 7 21.22 14.27 6.00
CA LEU A 7 21.86 13.71 7.20
C LEU A 7 21.12 14.10 8.49
N PHE A 8 20.60 15.33 8.58
CA PHE A 8 19.83 15.78 9.74
C PHE A 8 18.49 15.03 9.85
N ILE A 9 17.79 14.83 8.72
CA ILE A 9 16.53 14.08 8.66
C ILE A 9 16.73 12.61 9.04
N LEU A 10 17.75 11.95 8.48
CA LEU A 10 18.06 10.55 8.79
C LEU A 10 18.44 10.37 10.26
N SER A 11 19.26 11.26 10.80
CA SER A 11 19.63 11.26 12.23
C SER A 11 18.40 11.46 13.14
N GLY A 12 17.52 12.40 12.81
CA GLY A 12 16.28 12.64 13.54
C GLY A 12 15.32 11.45 13.50
N LEU A 13 15.20 10.78 12.35
CA LEU A 13 14.36 9.59 12.18
C LEU A 13 14.89 8.42 13.03
N VAL A 14 16.20 8.15 12.99
CA VAL A 14 16.82 7.09 13.80
C VAL A 14 16.64 7.34 15.29
N ALA A 15 16.83 8.59 15.74
CA ALA A 15 16.58 8.97 17.13
C ALA A 15 15.12 8.76 17.52
N ALA A 16 14.16 9.23 16.71
CA ALA A 16 12.73 9.02 16.96
C ALA A 16 12.37 7.52 17.03
N CYS A 17 12.90 6.69 16.13
CA CYS A 17 12.70 5.25 16.16
C CYS A 17 13.27 4.59 17.43
N ALA A 18 14.45 5.01 17.88
CA ALA A 18 15.06 4.50 19.11
C ALA A 18 14.27 4.92 20.37
N TYR A 19 13.81 6.18 20.44
CA TYR A 19 12.99 6.69 21.54
C TYR A 19 11.58 6.08 21.55
N SER A 20 10.95 5.87 20.39
CA SER A 20 9.66 5.17 20.28
C SER A 20 9.76 3.68 20.63
N SER A 21 10.92 3.06 20.37
CA SER A 21 11.15 1.65 20.72
C SER A 21 11.20 1.42 22.24
N GLN A 22 11.62 2.41 23.03
CA GLN A 22 11.64 2.30 24.49
C GLN A 22 10.27 2.59 25.15
N GLY A 23 9.28 3.09 24.39
CA GLY A 23 7.96 3.50 24.90
C GLY A 23 6.74 2.67 24.46
N CYS A 24 6.88 1.73 23.53
CA CYS A 24 5.78 0.86 23.08
C CYS A 24 6.29 -0.54 22.71
N GLY A 25 6.78 -1.26 23.71
CA GLY A 25 6.87 -2.71 23.61
C GLY A 25 5.48 -3.33 23.50
N LEU A 26 5.18 -3.94 22.36
CA LEU A 26 4.23 -5.06 22.19
C LEU A 26 2.70 -4.84 22.33
N SER A 27 2.13 -3.64 22.37
CA SER A 27 0.68 -3.48 22.66
C SER A 27 -0.23 -3.01 21.52
N PHE A 28 0.24 -2.74 20.29
CA PHE A 28 -0.67 -2.33 19.18
C PHE A 28 -0.96 -3.38 18.10
N PHE A 29 -0.16 -4.44 17.97
CA PHE A 29 -0.46 -5.53 17.01
C PHE A 29 -1.28 -6.68 17.59
N GLY A 30 -1.49 -6.74 18.90
CA GLY A 30 -2.13 -7.87 19.60
C GLY A 30 -3.66 -7.85 19.67
N LYS A 31 -4.36 -6.83 19.15
CA LYS A 31 -5.82 -6.69 19.31
C LYS A 31 -6.66 -6.69 18.03
N LEU A 32 -6.08 -6.99 16.86
CA LEU A 32 -6.86 -7.11 15.62
C LEU A 32 -6.93 -8.51 15.00
N PHE A 33 -6.13 -9.48 15.45
CA PHE A 33 -6.13 -10.83 14.89
C PHE A 33 -6.25 -11.91 15.97
N CYS A 34 -7.33 -11.89 16.73
CA CYS A 34 -7.77 -13.08 17.44
C CYS A 34 -9.29 -13.23 17.35
N SER A 35 -9.67 -14.26 16.59
CA SER A 35 -10.90 -15.04 16.70
C SER A 35 -12.16 -14.56 15.95
N ALA A 36 -12.25 -14.99 14.69
CA ALA A 36 -13.45 -15.63 14.16
C ALA A 36 -13.08 -16.75 13.17
N LYS A 37 -12.83 -17.94 13.71
CA LYS A 37 -13.34 -19.26 13.28
C LYS A 37 -13.65 -19.48 11.78
N GLY A 38 -12.91 -20.39 11.12
CA GLY A 38 -13.43 -21.16 9.97
C GLY A 38 -12.45 -21.50 8.84
N GLN A 39 -11.80 -22.66 8.94
CA GLN A 39 -11.67 -23.71 7.91
C GLN A 39 -11.20 -23.38 6.46
N THR A 40 -10.05 -23.99 6.11
CA THR A 40 -9.56 -24.47 4.78
C THR A 40 -10.64 -24.95 3.79
N PRO A 41 -10.34 -25.33 2.51
CA PRO A 41 -9.38 -24.91 1.48
C PRO A 41 -10.05 -24.74 0.07
N ALA A 42 -9.24 -24.56 -0.98
CA ALA A 42 -9.51 -24.82 -2.41
C ALA A 42 -10.21 -23.75 -3.29
N THR A 43 -9.45 -23.32 -4.31
CA THR A 43 -9.76 -23.41 -5.74
C THR A 43 -11.07 -22.83 -6.29
N LEU A 44 -10.89 -21.91 -7.25
CA LEU A 44 -11.69 -21.64 -8.45
C LEU A 44 -12.81 -20.58 -8.39
N SER A 45 -12.54 -19.51 -9.14
CA SER A 45 -13.41 -18.93 -10.18
C SER A 45 -14.61 -18.04 -9.81
N SER A 46 -14.67 -16.99 -10.64
CA SER A 46 -15.86 -16.29 -11.13
C SER A 46 -16.50 -15.27 -10.18
N GLN A 47 -16.33 -13.97 -10.45
CA GLN A 47 -17.12 -13.13 -11.38
C GLN A 47 -18.41 -12.60 -10.73
N THR A 48 -18.64 -11.29 -10.93
CA THR A 48 -19.96 -10.67 -11.25
C THR A 48 -20.66 -9.80 -10.18
N LEU A 49 -20.65 -8.48 -10.47
CA LEU A 49 -21.71 -7.45 -10.35
C LEU A 49 -22.16 -6.98 -8.96
N ALA A 50 -22.53 -5.73 -8.68
CA ALA A 50 -22.61 -4.46 -9.44
C ALA A 50 -22.81 -3.32 -8.41
N VAL A 51 -22.14 -2.18 -8.57
CA VAL A 51 -22.65 -0.89 -8.07
C VAL A 51 -22.34 0.17 -9.13
N GLU A 52 -23.42 0.67 -9.71
CA GLU A 52 -23.49 1.72 -10.72
C GLU A 52 -23.09 3.07 -10.10
N ARG A 53 -21.88 3.55 -10.41
CA ARG A 53 -21.52 4.97 -10.26
C ARG A 53 -20.47 5.34 -11.30
N ALA A 54 -20.89 5.47 -12.57
CA ALA A 54 -20.03 5.91 -13.67
C ALA A 54 -18.61 5.31 -13.60
N GLU A 55 -18.53 3.97 -13.63
CA GLU A 55 -17.25 3.28 -13.64
C GLU A 55 -16.47 3.79 -14.86
N PRO A 56 -15.35 4.50 -14.66
CA PRO A 56 -14.51 4.87 -15.78
C PRO A 56 -14.19 3.59 -16.55
N PRO A 57 -14.21 3.63 -17.89
CA PRO A 57 -13.97 2.44 -18.69
C PRO A 57 -12.71 1.75 -18.17
N SER A 58 -12.74 0.44 -17.95
CA SER A 58 -11.63 -0.30 -17.34
C SER A 58 -10.28 0.00 -18.02
N SER A 59 -10.30 0.34 -19.30
CA SER A 59 -9.16 0.84 -20.07
C SER A 59 -8.52 2.12 -19.52
N PHE A 60 -9.30 3.06 -19.00
CA PHE A 60 -8.79 4.28 -18.37
C PHE A 60 -8.07 3.98 -17.05
N LEU A 61 -8.60 3.07 -16.24
CA LEU A 61 -7.94 2.67 -14.99
C LEU A 61 -6.66 1.88 -15.26
N GLU A 62 -6.66 0.99 -16.26
CA GLU A 62 -5.46 0.28 -16.70
C GLU A 62 -4.40 1.24 -17.25
N GLN A 63 -4.81 2.25 -18.03
CA GLN A 63 -3.90 3.28 -18.52
C GLN A 63 -3.29 4.08 -17.37
N LEU A 64 -4.11 4.57 -16.43
CA LEU A 64 -3.63 5.28 -15.24
C LEU A 64 -2.68 4.41 -14.41
N GLN A 65 -3.02 3.14 -14.21
CA GLN A 65 -2.16 2.21 -13.49
C GLN A 65 -0.82 2.04 -14.21
N SER A 66 -0.82 1.89 -15.54
CA SER A 66 0.41 1.76 -16.32
C SER A 66 1.29 3.01 -16.25
N GLU A 67 0.69 4.20 -16.23
CA GLU A 67 1.39 5.47 -16.08
C GLU A 67 2.03 5.58 -14.69
N ILE A 68 1.27 5.23 -13.64
CA ILE A 68 1.77 5.19 -12.26
C ILE A 68 2.92 4.18 -12.16
N GLU A 69 2.77 2.97 -12.69
CA GLU A 69 3.81 1.95 -12.69
C GLU A 69 5.06 2.38 -13.48
N ALA A 70 4.90 3.19 -14.54
CA ALA A 70 6.02 3.77 -15.28
C ALA A 70 6.78 4.84 -14.49
N THR A 71 6.12 5.56 -13.58
CA THR A 71 6.77 6.53 -12.68
C THR A 71 7.38 5.90 -11.43
N LEU A 72 6.97 4.68 -11.09
CA LEU A 72 7.45 3.95 -9.93
C LEU A 72 8.67 3.08 -10.27
N PHE A 73 9.21 2.43 -9.23
CA PHE A 73 10.29 1.47 -9.37
C PHE A 73 9.82 0.22 -10.12
N PRO A 74 10.73 -0.52 -10.79
CA PRO A 74 10.38 -1.78 -11.43
C PRO A 74 9.74 -2.77 -10.45
N ARG A 75 8.79 -3.56 -10.96
CA ARG A 75 7.98 -4.46 -10.14
C ARG A 75 8.86 -5.48 -9.41
N PRO A 76 8.79 -5.58 -8.07
CA PRO A 76 9.63 -6.50 -7.31
C PRO A 76 9.24 -7.97 -7.56
N THR A 77 10.24 -8.85 -7.48
CA THR A 77 10.07 -10.31 -7.63
C THR A 77 9.59 -10.99 -6.34
N ASP A 78 9.94 -10.42 -5.19
CA ASP A 78 9.55 -10.95 -3.88
C ASP A 78 8.04 -10.80 -3.62
N SER A 79 7.43 -11.83 -3.03
CA SER A 79 5.98 -11.88 -2.81
C SER A 79 5.46 -10.86 -1.79
N VAL A 80 6.26 -10.53 -0.77
CA VAL A 80 5.88 -9.56 0.27
C VAL A 80 6.01 -8.16 -0.30
N LEU A 81 7.15 -7.86 -0.92
CA LEU A 81 7.38 -6.57 -1.57
C LEU A 81 6.37 -6.29 -2.68
N ARG A 82 5.93 -7.32 -3.41
CA ARG A 82 4.90 -7.19 -4.44
C ARG A 82 3.55 -6.77 -3.89
N ARG A 83 3.11 -7.33 -2.76
CA ARG A 83 1.86 -6.90 -2.11
C ARG A 83 1.93 -5.45 -1.65
N HIS A 84 3.09 -5.01 -1.13
CA HIS A 84 3.30 -3.60 -0.77
C HIS A 84 3.29 -2.70 -2.00
N TYR A 85 3.95 -3.13 -3.08
CA TYR A 85 3.94 -2.42 -4.35
C TYR A 85 2.51 -2.27 -4.90
N ASP A 86 1.75 -3.37 -4.96
CA ASP A 86 0.36 -3.36 -5.44
C ASP A 86 -0.51 -2.43 -4.56
N ALA A 87 -0.28 -2.37 -3.25
CA ALA A 87 -0.97 -1.43 -2.35
C ALA A 87 -0.59 0.04 -2.61
N LEU A 88 0.69 0.32 -2.89
CA LEU A 88 1.15 1.66 -3.25
C LEU A 88 0.50 2.14 -4.55
N VAL A 89 0.46 1.28 -5.56
CA VAL A 89 -0.20 1.58 -6.84
C VAL A 89 -1.69 1.88 -6.63
N ALA A 90 -2.40 1.06 -5.84
CA ALA A 90 -3.82 1.26 -5.58
C ALA A 90 -4.11 2.60 -4.85
N VAL A 91 -3.26 2.99 -3.89
CA VAL A 91 -3.37 4.28 -3.20
C VAL A 91 -3.16 5.44 -4.16
N GLU A 92 -2.17 5.36 -5.04
CA GLU A 92 -1.87 6.43 -6.00
C GLU A 92 -2.97 6.56 -7.06
N VAL A 93 -3.50 5.44 -7.58
CA VAL A 93 -4.67 5.46 -8.49
C VAL A 93 -5.83 6.18 -7.82
N LYS A 94 -6.15 5.84 -6.57
CA LYS A 94 -7.22 6.50 -5.81
C LYS A 94 -6.94 7.99 -5.61
N ASN A 95 -5.70 8.36 -5.30
CA ASN A 95 -5.30 9.75 -5.10
C ASN A 95 -5.53 10.58 -6.37
N ARG A 96 -5.10 10.07 -7.53
CA ARG A 96 -5.32 10.72 -8.83
C ARG A 96 -6.80 10.87 -9.15
N LEU A 97 -7.59 9.81 -8.96
CA LEU A 97 -9.04 9.87 -9.17
C LEU A 97 -9.72 10.87 -8.24
N SER A 98 -9.26 10.98 -6.98
CA SER A 98 -9.79 11.95 -6.03
C SER A 98 -9.45 13.39 -6.37
N PHE A 99 -8.33 13.63 -7.06
CA PHE A 99 -7.96 14.96 -7.53
C PHE A 99 -8.85 15.44 -8.69
N PHE A 100 -9.39 14.52 -9.49
CA PHE A 100 -10.26 14.83 -10.63
C PHE A 100 -11.76 14.90 -10.30
N SER A 101 -12.16 14.62 -9.05
CA SER A 101 -13.55 14.65 -8.57
C SER A 101 -13.87 15.90 -7.76
#